data_AF-A0A0S8C3F0-F1
#
_entry.id   AF-A0A0S8C3F0-F1
#
_cell.length_a   1.000
_cell.length_b   1.000
_cell.length_c   1.000
_cell.angle_alpha   90.00
_cell.angle_beta   90.00
_cell.angle_gamma   90.00
#
_symmetry.space_group_name_H-M   'P 1'
#
loop_
_entity.id
_entity.type
_entity.pdbx_description
1 polymer ?
#
loop_
_entity_poly.entity_id
_entity_poly.type
_entity_poly.pdbx_seq_one_letter_code
_entity_poly.pdbx_strand_id
1 'polypeptide(L)'
;MTAAAAENWEVRPAPRGGEKTCLLVSAKQPVSDGYQMVEAQIVVDKGAVVVSSDSVLDPGFEDIGLAIARHPFIPADQVRDRKQAVFEKQYAKIVQLFKDGRDVRVQLRFWPTWPATGAHSVSFSLMGFTKAYGEAVKCE
;
A
#
# COMPACT_ATOMS: atom_id res chain seq x y z
N MET A 1 17.72 7.79 24.95
CA MET A 1 17.79 8.38 23.60
C MET A 1 16.48 8.06 22.91
N THR A 2 15.58 9.03 22.83
CA THR A 2 14.24 8.87 22.26
C THR A 2 14.37 9.03 20.76
N ALA A 3 14.20 7.95 20.00
CA ALA A 3 14.09 8.05 18.55
C ALA A 3 12.84 8.88 18.23
N ALA A 4 13.03 10.00 17.54
CA ALA A 4 11.94 10.77 16.98
C ALA A 4 11.11 9.84 16.09
N ALA A 5 9.78 9.92 16.20
CA ALA A 5 8.88 9.22 15.30
C ALA A 5 9.15 9.72 13.87
N ALA A 6 9.89 8.94 13.09
CA ALA A 6 10.03 9.19 11.67
C ALA A 6 8.62 9.17 11.07
N GLU A 7 8.24 10.24 10.39
CA GLU A 7 7.00 10.27 9.62
C GLU A 7 7.04 9.08 8.66
N ASN A 8 6.08 8.15 8.77
CA ASN A 8 6.09 6.87 8.04
C ASN A 8 5.76 7.03 6.55
N TRP A 9 5.70 8.27 6.07
CA TRP A 9 5.20 8.65 4.77
C TRP A 9 6.08 9.76 4.18
N GLU A 10 6.57 9.54 2.97
CA GLU A 10 7.47 10.42 2.24
C GLU A 10 6.82 10.89 0.95
N VAL A 11 6.90 12.18 0.65
CA VAL A 11 6.46 12.75 -0.62
C VAL A 11 7.63 12.71 -1.61
N ARG A 12 7.44 12.04 -2.75
CA ARG A 12 8.46 11.89 -3.80
C ARG A 12 7.95 12.41 -5.13
N PRO A 13 8.77 13.10 -5.95
CA PRO A 13 8.40 13.40 -7.33
C PRO A 13 8.11 12.11 -8.11
N ALA A 14 7.05 12.10 -8.92
CA ALA A 14 6.80 10.99 -9.83
C ALA A 14 7.96 10.85 -10.84
N PRO A 15 8.31 9.62 -11.27
CA PRO A 15 9.35 9.41 -12.28
C PRO A 15 9.09 10.26 -13.53
N ARG A 16 10.14 10.87 -14.08
CA ARG A 16 10.06 11.82 -15.21
C ARG A 16 9.36 11.18 -16.43
N GLY A 17 8.15 11.66 -16.74
CA GLY A 17 7.37 11.21 -17.91
C GLY A 17 5.99 11.86 -18.13
N GLY A 18 5.52 12.74 -17.23
CA GLY A 18 4.24 13.46 -17.32
C GLY A 18 4.18 14.57 -16.25
N GLU A 19 3.06 15.31 -16.18
CA GLU A 19 2.80 16.43 -15.26
C GLU A 19 3.51 16.29 -13.89
N LYS A 20 4.02 17.42 -13.37
CA LYS A 20 4.57 17.52 -12.02
C LYS A 20 3.54 16.96 -11.03
N THR A 21 3.75 15.72 -10.64
CA THR A 21 2.90 15.01 -9.71
C THR A 21 3.80 14.41 -8.66
N CYS A 22 3.38 14.48 -7.41
CA CYS A 22 4.07 13.79 -6.34
C CYS A 22 3.35 12.47 -6.01
N LEU A 23 4.15 11.49 -5.67
CA LEU A 23 3.76 10.23 -5.05
C LEU A 23 3.91 10.37 -3.54
N LEU A 24 2.98 9.78 -2.81
CA LEU A 24 3.06 9.63 -1.38
C LEU A 24 3.41 8.17 -1.06
N VAL A 25 4.54 7.94 -0.39
CA VAL A 25 5.16 6.62 -0.28
C VAL A 25 5.32 6.25 1.20
N SER A 26 4.81 5.09 1.62
CA SER A 26 4.98 4.61 3.00
C SER A 26 6.41 4.13 3.26
N ALA A 27 6.80 3.97 4.52
CA ALA A 27 7.93 3.10 4.86
C ALA A 27 7.70 1.68 4.31
N LYS A 28 8.79 1.02 3.89
CA LYS A 28 8.74 -0.40 3.54
C LYS A 28 8.47 -1.24 4.79
N GLN A 29 7.69 -2.30 4.65
CA GLN A 29 7.39 -3.23 5.73
C GLN A 29 7.72 -4.66 5.30
N PRO A 30 8.34 -5.46 6.18
CA PRO A 30 8.63 -6.86 5.88
C PRO A 30 7.34 -7.69 5.92
N VAL A 31 7.14 -8.56 4.94
CA VAL A 31 6.05 -9.53 4.86
C VAL A 31 6.61 -10.88 4.45
N SER A 32 6.10 -11.97 5.03
CA SER A 32 6.47 -13.31 4.56
C SER A 32 5.75 -13.61 3.26
N ASP A 33 6.47 -14.10 2.26
CA ASP A 33 5.88 -14.61 1.01
C ASP A 33 5.63 -16.13 1.04
N GLY A 34 5.83 -16.75 2.21
CA GLY A 34 5.77 -18.20 2.39
C GLY A 34 7.11 -18.92 2.30
N TYR A 35 8.15 -18.28 1.76
CA TYR A 35 9.51 -18.81 1.67
C TYR A 35 10.51 -17.97 2.44
N GLN A 36 10.40 -16.65 2.31
CA GLN A 36 11.32 -15.67 2.87
C GLN A 36 10.57 -14.42 3.34
N MET A 37 11.31 -13.49 3.93
CA MET A 37 10.80 -12.14 4.19
C MET A 37 11.12 -11.26 2.99
N VAL A 38 10.10 -10.60 2.47
CA VAL A 38 10.20 -9.63 1.36
C VAL A 38 9.64 -8.28 1.79
N GLU A 39 9.90 -7.23 1.03
CA GLU A 39 9.35 -5.91 1.35
C GLU A 39 8.03 -5.68 0.63
N ALA A 40 7.12 -5.00 1.32
CA ALA A 40 5.93 -4.41 0.76
C ALA A 40 5.88 -2.90 1.09
N GLN A 41 5.25 -2.12 0.23
CA GLN A 41 5.15 -0.67 0.38
C GLN A 41 3.83 -0.17 -0.20
N ILE A 42 3.26 0.87 0.42
CA ILE A 42 2.11 1.58 -0.13
C ILE A 42 2.60 2.83 -0.86
N VAL A 43 2.14 3.00 -2.09
CA VAL A 43 2.34 4.19 -2.92
C VAL A 43 0.97 4.75 -3.26
N VAL A 44 0.77 6.04 -3.04
CA VAL A 44 -0.46 6.76 -3.35
C VAL A 44 -0.13 7.84 -4.38
N ASP A 45 -0.85 7.84 -5.50
CA ASP A 45 -0.76 8.86 -6.54
C ASP A 45 -2.09 9.65 -6.64
N LYS A 46 -2.29 10.42 -7.72
CA LYS A 46 -3.50 11.26 -7.94
C LYS A 46 -4.80 10.47 -8.12
N GLY A 47 -4.76 9.16 -8.38
CA GLY A 47 -5.96 8.36 -8.69
C GLY A 47 -5.95 6.91 -8.20
N ALA A 48 -4.82 6.44 -7.67
CA ALA A 48 -4.67 5.08 -7.20
C ALA A 48 -3.96 5.03 -5.83
N VAL A 49 -4.39 4.06 -5.03
CA VAL A 49 -3.55 3.48 -3.99
C VAL A 49 -2.96 2.20 -4.57
N VAL A 50 -1.66 2.01 -4.42
CA VAL A 50 -0.92 0.86 -4.94
C VAL A 50 -0.14 0.23 -3.80
N VAL A 51 -0.33 -1.06 -3.60
CA VAL A 51 0.54 -1.87 -2.75
C VAL A 51 1.53 -2.59 -3.64
N SER A 52 2.81 -2.24 -3.53
CA SER A 52 3.90 -2.92 -4.23
C SER A 52 4.53 -3.96 -3.32
N SER A 53 4.94 -5.10 -3.87
CA SER A 53 5.76 -6.11 -3.20
C SER A 53 6.95 -6.52 -4.05
N ASP A 54 8.04 -6.95 -3.41
CA ASP A 54 9.19 -7.51 -4.13
C ASP A 54 8.90 -8.91 -4.72
N SER A 55 7.95 -9.65 -4.15
CA SER A 55 7.51 -10.96 -4.66
C SER A 55 6.29 -10.87 -5.58
N VAL A 56 6.11 -11.92 -6.39
CA VAL A 56 5.00 -12.01 -7.34
C VAL A 56 3.70 -12.30 -6.62
N LEU A 57 2.68 -11.49 -6.89
CA LEU A 57 1.33 -11.64 -6.39
C LEU A 57 0.54 -12.63 -7.26
N ASP A 58 -0.29 -13.43 -6.60
CA ASP A 58 -1.23 -14.35 -7.26
C ASP A 58 -2.64 -13.73 -7.33
N PRO A 59 -3.09 -13.27 -8.52
CA PRO A 59 -4.43 -12.70 -8.69
C PRO A 59 -5.54 -13.74 -8.78
N GLY A 60 -5.25 -15.05 -8.66
CA GLY A 60 -6.24 -16.12 -8.80
C GLY A 60 -7.30 -16.18 -7.68
N PHE A 61 -7.21 -15.29 -6.68
CA PHE A 61 -8.08 -15.27 -5.50
C PHE A 61 -8.47 -13.83 -5.15
N GLU A 62 -9.65 -13.67 -4.56
CA GLU A 62 -10.22 -12.36 -4.18
C GLU A 62 -9.76 -11.86 -2.79
N ASP A 63 -8.67 -12.41 -2.26
CA ASP A 63 -8.20 -12.16 -0.89
C ASP A 63 -6.98 -11.25 -0.81
N ILE A 64 -6.61 -10.61 -1.92
CA ILE A 64 -5.68 -9.48 -1.95
C ILE A 64 -6.47 -8.18 -1.71
N GLY A 65 -6.07 -7.39 -0.71
CA GLY A 65 -6.82 -6.20 -0.36
C GLY A 65 -6.37 -5.47 0.90
N LEU A 66 -7.20 -4.52 1.34
CA LEU A 66 -6.98 -3.66 2.51
C LEU A 66 -8.06 -3.90 3.58
N ALA A 67 -7.63 -3.99 4.82
CA ALA A 67 -8.51 -3.92 5.99
C ALA A 67 -8.10 -2.72 6.85
N ILE A 68 -9.00 -1.74 6.99
CA ILE A 68 -8.73 -0.50 7.72
C ILE A 68 -9.70 -0.42 8.90
N ALA A 69 -9.16 -0.40 10.12
CA ALA A 69 -9.95 -0.41 11.36
C ALA A 69 -11.07 -1.48 11.36
N ARG A 70 -12.33 -1.08 11.50
CA ARG A 70 -13.51 -1.96 11.52
C ARG A 70 -14.31 -1.92 10.21
N HIS A 71 -13.76 -1.35 9.14
CA HIS A 71 -14.44 -1.28 7.85
C HIS A 71 -14.40 -2.64 7.13
N PRO A 72 -15.38 -2.90 6.23
CA PRO A 72 -15.33 -4.07 5.36
C PRO A 72 -14.02 -4.15 4.59
N PHE A 73 -13.57 -5.37 4.32
CA PHE A 73 -12.41 -5.63 3.48
C PHE A 73 -12.59 -4.99 2.09
N ILE A 74 -11.55 -4.31 1.63
CA ILE A 74 -11.53 -3.63 0.34
C ILE A 74 -10.64 -4.47 -0.58
N PRO A 75 -11.20 -5.26 -1.50
CA PRO A 75 -10.40 -6.06 -2.43
C PRO A 75 -9.65 -5.15 -3.41
N ALA A 76 -8.51 -5.62 -3.90
CA ALA A 76 -7.79 -4.96 -4.98
C ALA A 76 -8.62 -4.99 -6.28
N ASP A 77 -8.56 -3.91 -7.06
CA ASP A 77 -9.26 -3.86 -8.34
C ASP A 77 -8.57 -4.74 -9.38
N GLN A 78 -7.24 -4.84 -9.30
CA GLN A 78 -6.40 -5.66 -10.18
C GLN A 78 -5.00 -5.86 -9.58
N VAL A 79 -4.28 -6.84 -10.12
CA VAL A 79 -2.82 -6.97 -9.95
C VAL A 79 -2.13 -6.50 -11.23
N ARG A 80 -1.33 -5.44 -11.14
CA ARG A 80 -0.53 -4.88 -12.24
C ARG A 80 0.93 -5.34 -12.12
N ASP A 81 1.56 -5.58 -13.27
CA ASP A 81 2.97 -6.01 -13.39
C ASP A 81 3.36 -7.21 -12.51
N ARG A 82 2.36 -8.02 -12.14
CA ARG A 82 2.46 -9.17 -11.22
C ARG A 82 2.94 -8.84 -9.80
N LYS A 83 3.21 -7.58 -9.46
CA LYS A 83 3.81 -7.18 -8.16
C LYS A 83 3.08 -6.03 -7.47
N GLN A 84 2.03 -5.50 -8.08
CA GLN A 84 1.30 -4.34 -7.60
C GLN A 84 -0.17 -4.68 -7.46
N ALA A 85 -0.71 -4.62 -6.24
CA ALA A 85 -2.16 -4.61 -6.04
C ALA A 85 -2.65 -3.16 -6.14
N VAL A 86 -3.58 -2.90 -7.07
CA VAL A 86 -4.01 -1.55 -7.45
C VAL A 86 -5.44 -1.31 -6.98
N PHE A 87 -5.69 -0.13 -6.40
CA PHE A 87 -6.99 0.32 -5.91
C PHE A 87 -7.32 1.70 -6.50
N GLU A 88 -8.14 1.72 -7.53
CA GLU A 88 -8.56 2.89 -8.30
C GLU A 88 -10.06 3.18 -8.09
N LYS A 89 -10.92 2.14 -8.13
CA LYS A 89 -12.39 2.30 -8.07
C LYS A 89 -12.87 2.88 -6.75
N GLN A 90 -12.16 2.58 -5.66
CA GLN A 90 -12.49 3.06 -4.31
C GLN A 90 -11.47 4.08 -3.77
N TYR A 91 -10.67 4.71 -4.64
CA TYR A 91 -9.58 5.61 -4.25
C TYR A 91 -9.98 6.66 -3.20
N ALA A 92 -11.01 7.47 -3.50
CA ALA A 92 -11.43 8.56 -2.61
C ALA A 92 -11.87 8.05 -1.23
N LYS A 93 -12.54 6.89 -1.20
CA LYS A 93 -12.94 6.22 0.04
C LYS A 93 -11.71 5.73 0.82
N ILE A 94 -10.76 5.09 0.15
CA ILE A 94 -9.54 4.58 0.81
C ILE A 94 -8.72 5.74 1.39
N VAL A 95 -8.54 6.83 0.65
CA VAL A 95 -7.84 8.03 1.15
C VAL A 95 -8.53 8.58 2.39
N GLN A 96 -9.86 8.65 2.41
CA GLN A 96 -10.59 9.11 3.59
C GLN A 96 -10.38 8.16 4.79
N LEU A 97 -10.48 6.85 4.56
CA LEU A 97 -10.21 5.85 5.59
C LEU A 97 -8.76 5.90 6.10
N PHE A 98 -7.79 6.24 5.24
CA PHE A 98 -6.39 6.41 5.66
C PHE A 98 -6.20 7.66 6.51
N LYS A 99 -6.93 8.75 6.22
CA LYS A 99 -6.91 9.98 7.03
C LYS A 99 -7.51 9.79 8.42
N ASP A 100 -8.56 8.98 8.50
CA ASP A 100 -9.30 8.71 9.75
C ASP A 100 -8.70 7.55 10.56
N GLY A 101 -7.93 6.68 9.91
CA GLY A 101 -7.34 5.47 10.47
C GLY A 101 -6.00 5.67 11.18
N ARG A 102 -5.62 4.68 11.99
CA ARG A 102 -4.28 4.62 12.63
C ARG A 102 -3.35 3.63 11.95
N ASP A 103 -3.90 2.57 11.41
CA ASP A 103 -3.20 1.50 10.72
C ASP A 103 -4.08 0.92 9.61
N VAL A 104 -3.42 0.36 8.60
CA VAL A 104 -4.05 -0.47 7.57
C VAL A 104 -3.36 -1.82 7.55
N ARG A 105 -4.13 -2.89 7.59
CA ARG A 105 -3.66 -4.25 7.29
C ARG A 105 -3.81 -4.50 5.80
N VAL A 106 -2.69 -4.76 5.15
CA VAL A 106 -2.63 -5.20 3.77
C VAL A 106 -2.58 -6.72 3.78
N GLN A 107 -3.43 -7.35 2.97
CA GLN A 107 -3.45 -8.79 2.77
C GLN A 107 -3.00 -9.08 1.33
N LEU A 108 -1.98 -9.94 1.18
CA LEU A 108 -1.34 -10.29 -0.09
C LEU A 108 -1.28 -11.80 -0.25
N ARG A 109 -1.47 -12.29 -1.49
CA ARG A 109 -1.27 -13.69 -1.85
C ARG A 109 -0.12 -13.78 -2.84
N PHE A 110 0.79 -14.73 -2.63
CA PHE A 110 2.02 -14.84 -3.40
C PHE A 110 2.03 -16.09 -4.29
N TRP A 111 2.69 -15.97 -5.45
CA TRP A 111 2.94 -17.06 -6.38
C TRP A 111 4.40 -17.55 -6.28
N PRO A 112 4.67 -18.86 -6.25
CA PRO A 112 3.71 -19.98 -6.30
C PRO A 112 3.01 -20.21 -4.96
N THR A 113 1.78 -20.73 -5.00
CA THR A 113 0.95 -21.03 -3.80
C THR A 113 1.41 -22.27 -3.02
N TRP A 114 2.58 -22.82 -3.31
CA TRP A 114 3.18 -23.95 -2.61
C TRP A 114 4.59 -23.52 -2.20
N PRO A 115 5.08 -23.86 -0.98
CA PRO A 115 4.44 -24.65 0.06
C PRO A 115 3.50 -23.85 0.97
N ALA A 116 3.55 -22.52 0.92
CA ALA A 116 2.67 -21.67 1.73
C ALA A 116 1.34 -21.45 1.02
N THR A 117 0.26 -21.82 1.72
CA THR A 117 -1.11 -21.66 1.22
C THR A 117 -1.77 -20.48 1.93
N GLY A 118 -2.52 -19.67 1.16
CA GLY A 118 -3.29 -18.56 1.71
C GLY A 118 -2.62 -17.20 1.56
N ALA A 119 -3.28 -16.18 2.12
CA ALA A 119 -2.78 -14.82 2.11
C ALA A 119 -2.00 -14.48 3.39
N HIS A 120 -1.01 -13.63 3.20
CA HIS A 120 -0.12 -13.11 4.21
C HIS A 120 -0.46 -11.65 4.48
N SER A 121 -0.36 -11.24 5.75
CA SER A 121 -0.73 -9.90 6.16
C SER A 121 0.46 -9.10 6.65
N VAL A 122 0.45 -7.81 6.35
CA VAL A 122 1.41 -6.83 6.88
C VAL A 122 0.66 -5.55 7.23
N SER A 123 1.07 -4.88 8.31
CA SER A 123 0.40 -3.66 8.78
C SER A 123 1.27 -2.44 8.52
N PHE A 124 0.67 -1.37 8.03
CA PHE A 124 1.31 -0.07 7.84
C PHE A 124 0.69 0.94 8.79
N SER A 125 1.54 1.75 9.42
CA SER A 125 1.09 2.89 10.21
C SER A 125 0.56 3.99 9.27
N LEU A 126 -0.63 4.49 9.56
CA LEU A 126 -1.22 5.65 8.88
C LEU A 126 -0.83 6.98 9.57
N MET A 127 -0.01 6.92 10.63
CA MET A 127 0.49 8.13 11.29
C MET A 127 1.32 8.97 10.31
N GLY A 128 0.94 10.24 10.16
CA GLY A 128 1.57 11.18 9.23
C GLY A 128 0.93 11.20 7.84
N PHE A 129 0.04 10.25 7.51
CA PHE A 129 -0.59 10.16 6.19
C PHE A 129 -1.33 11.44 5.80
N THR A 130 -2.20 11.97 6.68
CA THR A 130 -3.02 13.16 6.38
C THR A 130 -2.18 14.38 6.04
N LYS A 131 -1.08 14.60 6.78
CA LYS A 131 -0.16 15.70 6.55
C LYS A 131 0.56 15.53 5.20
N ALA A 132 1.21 14.38 5.01
CA ALA A 132 1.98 14.11 3.80
C ALA A 132 1.09 14.06 2.53
N TYR A 133 -0.15 13.58 2.63
CA TYR A 133 -1.13 13.65 1.53
C TYR A 133 -1.46 15.10 1.18
N GLY A 134 -1.65 15.96 2.18
CA GLY A 134 -1.87 17.39 1.98
C GLY A 134 -0.69 18.12 1.31
N GLU A 135 0.53 17.61 1.48
CA GLU A 135 1.73 18.11 0.78
C GLU A 135 1.82 17.55 -0.64
N ALA A 136 1.56 16.25 -0.83
CA ALA A 136 1.61 15.59 -2.14
C ALA A 136 0.61 16.19 -3.14
N VAL A 137 -0.61 16.57 -2.70
CA VAL A 137 -1.60 17.21 -3.59
C VAL A 137 -1.25 18.64 -4.00
N LYS A 138 -0.35 19.31 -3.26
CA LYS A 138 0.13 20.67 -3.58
C LYS A 138 1.37 20.67 -4.46
N CYS A 139 2.02 19.52 -4.59
CA CYS A 139 3.15 19.32 -5.48
C CYS A 139 2.63 19.24 -6.92
N GLU A 140 2.57 20.40 -7.56
CA GLU A 140 2.19 20.64 -8.96
C GLU A 140 3.22 21.53 -9.69
#